data_AF-A0A7Y6X648-F1
#
_entry.id   AF-A0A7Y6X648-F1
#
_cell.length_a   1.000
_cell.length_b   1.000
_cell.length_c   1.000
_cell.angle_alpha   90.00
_cell.angle_beta   90.00
_cell.angle_gamma   90.00
#
_symmetry.space_group_name_H-M   'P 1'
#
loop_
_entity.id
_entity.type
_entity.pdbx_description
1 polymer ?
#
loop_
_entity_poly.entity_id
_entity_poly.type
_entity_poly.pdbx_seq_one_letter_code
_entity_poly.pdbx_strand_id
1 'polypeptide(L)'
;MAPADQQSRTLVGGEPVRLLNLTPDGLWTFRLPVLDVPVHLLYDRGVKRAALKLDTVQLEPDSRRVRLTARVSHETVRGSARLREIVLGHMREAWTRARHGGKMYIDRRNTRGIDLSRPTYRV
;
A
#
# COMPACT_ATOMS: atom_id res chain seq x y z
N MET A 1 19.51 -5.75 8.19
CA MET A 1 19.35 -5.63 6.71
C MET A 1 19.52 -7.01 6.11
N ALA A 2 18.93 -7.27 4.94
CA ALA A 2 19.14 -8.53 4.23
C ALA A 2 20.59 -8.68 3.74
N PRO A 3 21.11 -9.92 3.56
CA PRO A 3 22.37 -10.20 2.88
C PRO A 3 22.51 -9.47 1.53
N ALA A 4 23.75 -9.18 1.10
CA ALA A 4 24.01 -8.34 -0.08
C ALA A 4 23.41 -8.91 -1.38
N ASP A 5 23.43 -10.23 -1.54
CA ASP A 5 22.80 -10.99 -2.62
C ASP A 5 21.26 -11.01 -2.55
N GLN A 6 20.69 -10.59 -1.42
CA GLN A 6 19.26 -10.46 -1.18
C GLN A 6 18.80 -9.00 -1.12
N GLN A 7 19.64 -8.06 -1.53
CA GLN A 7 19.30 -6.65 -1.64
C GLN A 7 18.92 -6.30 -3.07
N SER A 8 17.79 -5.63 -3.25
CA SER A 8 17.43 -5.00 -4.52
C SER A 8 17.51 -3.48 -4.39
N ARG A 9 18.05 -2.82 -5.42
CA ARG A 9 18.04 -1.35 -5.53
C ARG A 9 16.64 -0.80 -5.78
N THR A 10 15.77 -1.60 -6.38
CA THR A 10 14.41 -1.20 -6.75
C THR A 10 13.45 -2.36 -6.58
N LEU A 11 12.39 -2.14 -5.79
CA LEU A 11 11.24 -3.04 -5.69
C LEU A 11 9.99 -2.23 -6.07
N VAL A 12 9.32 -2.62 -7.15
CA VAL A 12 8.14 -1.92 -7.68
C VAL A 12 6.89 -2.80 -7.73
N GLY A 13 7.04 -4.12 -7.74
CA GLY A 13 5.95 -5.05 -8.00
C GLY A 13 5.83 -5.37 -9.50
N GLY A 14 5.22 -6.51 -9.82
CA GLY A 14 5.07 -7.02 -11.19
C GLY A 14 6.29 -7.76 -11.75
N GLU A 15 7.42 -7.73 -11.04
CA GLU A 15 8.64 -8.44 -11.44
C GLU A 15 8.39 -9.96 -11.52
N PRO A 16 8.97 -10.64 -12.52
CA PRO A 16 8.90 -12.09 -12.59
C PRO A 16 9.76 -12.71 -11.48
N VAL A 17 9.19 -13.64 -10.73
CA VAL A 17 9.89 -14.41 -9.70
C VAL A 17 9.99 -15.85 -10.11
N ARG A 18 11.19 -16.42 -9.93
CA ARG A 18 11.48 -17.83 -10.16
C ARG A 18 12.28 -18.35 -8.98
N LEU A 19 11.74 -19.36 -8.30
CA LEU A 19 12.42 -20.10 -7.24
C LEU A 19 12.73 -21.50 -7.76
N LEU A 20 14.01 -21.88 -7.71
CA LEU A 20 14.49 -23.19 -8.15
C LEU A 20 14.92 -23.99 -6.93
N ASN A 21 14.42 -25.22 -6.82
CA ASN A 21 14.73 -26.16 -5.74
C ASN A 21 14.42 -25.62 -4.33
N LEU A 22 13.50 -24.66 -4.22
CA LEU A 22 13.04 -24.09 -2.94
C LEU A 22 11.63 -24.56 -2.57
N THR A 23 11.01 -25.42 -3.38
CA THR A 23 9.71 -26.04 -3.10
C THR A 23 9.76 -27.51 -3.48
N PRO A 24 8.92 -28.41 -2.91
CA PRO A 24 8.92 -29.84 -3.26
C PRO A 24 8.76 -30.11 -4.75
N ASP A 25 8.02 -29.26 -5.48
CA ASP A 25 7.79 -29.39 -6.92
C ASP A 25 8.97 -28.93 -7.78
N GLY A 26 10.09 -28.51 -7.17
CA GLY A 26 11.33 -28.12 -7.82
C GLY A 26 11.33 -26.73 -8.48
N LEU A 27 10.18 -26.23 -8.94
CA LEU A 27 10.05 -24.92 -9.58
C LEU A 27 8.79 -24.19 -9.10
N TRP A 28 8.96 -22.96 -8.63
CA TRP A 28 7.84 -22.05 -8.37
C TRP A 28 8.03 -20.72 -9.12
N THR A 29 7.06 -20.38 -9.97
CA THR A 29 7.07 -19.16 -10.78
C THR A 29 5.79 -18.36 -10.59
N PHE A 30 5.92 -17.04 -10.53
CA PHE A 30 4.80 -16.10 -10.44
C PHE A 30 5.27 -14.67 -10.76
N ARG A 31 4.35 -13.70 -10.82
CA ARG A 31 4.66 -12.27 -10.85
C ARG A 31 4.41 -11.66 -9.48
N LEU A 32 5.32 -10.80 -9.01
CA LEU A 32 5.07 -10.08 -7.77
C LEU A 32 3.78 -9.27 -7.88
N PRO A 33 2.90 -9.30 -6.85
CA PRO A 33 1.76 -8.41 -6.81
C PRO A 33 2.19 -6.95 -6.93
N VAL A 34 1.48 -6.18 -7.73
CA VAL A 34 1.65 -4.72 -7.80
C VAL A 34 0.75 -4.11 -6.75
N LEU A 35 1.32 -3.37 -5.80
CA LEU A 35 0.55 -2.63 -4.80
C LEU A 35 -0.05 -1.37 -5.44
N ASP A 36 -1.35 -1.17 -5.28
CA ASP A 36 -2.08 0.05 -5.67
C ASP A 36 -2.85 0.55 -4.44
N VAL A 37 -2.10 0.98 -3.42
CA VAL A 37 -2.68 1.41 -2.15
C VAL A 37 -2.53 2.93 -2.02
N PRO A 38 -3.58 3.73 -2.33
CA PRO A 38 -3.56 5.15 -2.03
C PRO A 38 -3.39 5.40 -0.53
N VAL A 39 -2.50 6.32 -0.17
CA VAL A 39 -2.33 6.79 1.21
C VAL A 39 -2.81 8.22 1.30
N HIS A 40 -3.81 8.46 2.15
CA HIS A 40 -4.38 9.77 2.41
C HIS A 40 -3.99 10.25 3.81
N LEU A 41 -3.32 11.39 3.88
CA LEU A 41 -2.91 12.07 5.10
C LEU A 41 -3.89 13.20 5.38
N LEU A 42 -4.70 13.07 6.43
CA LEU A 42 -5.78 14.01 6.76
C LEU A 42 -5.30 14.98 7.83
N TYR A 43 -5.41 16.26 7.52
CA TYR A 43 -5.01 17.35 8.42
C TYR A 43 -6.24 18.06 8.98
N ASP A 44 -6.02 18.97 9.93
CA ASP A 44 -7.07 19.91 10.39
C ASP A 44 -7.82 20.59 9.23
N ARG A 45 -7.09 20.90 8.16
CA ARG A 45 -7.64 21.45 6.93
C ARG A 45 -6.98 20.76 5.73
N GLY A 46 -7.78 19.98 5.01
CA GLY A 46 -7.37 19.35 3.76
C GLY A 46 -6.79 17.94 3.89
N VAL A 47 -6.50 17.36 2.72
CA VAL A 47 -5.99 15.99 2.56
C VAL A 47 -4.80 16.05 1.63
N LYS A 48 -3.72 15.34 1.98
CA LYS A 48 -2.56 15.12 1.10
C LYS A 48 -2.49 13.66 0.70
N ARG A 49 -2.01 13.37 -0.51
CA ARG A 49 -1.66 12.00 -0.92
C ARG A 49 -0.19 11.74 -0.62
N ALA A 50 0.12 10.53 -0.19
CA ALA A 50 1.49 10.07 -0.03
C ALA A 50 1.72 8.80 -0.85
N ALA A 51 2.94 8.61 -1.32
CA ALA A 51 3.33 7.42 -2.07
C ALA A 51 3.73 6.31 -1.09
N LEU A 52 3.08 5.16 -1.21
CA LEU A 52 3.49 3.93 -0.53
C LEU A 52 4.56 3.24 -1.39
N LYS A 53 5.76 3.02 -0.83
CA LYS A 53 6.87 2.39 -1.56
C LYS A 53 7.10 0.98 -1.03
N LEU A 54 7.04 -0.01 -1.92
CA LEU A 54 7.46 -1.38 -1.61
C LEU A 54 8.96 -1.36 -1.24
N ASP A 55 9.31 -1.84 -0.05
CA ASP A 55 10.69 -1.84 0.43
C ASP A 55 11.23 -3.24 0.72
N THR A 56 10.35 -4.21 0.95
CA THR A 56 10.74 -5.57 1.29
C THR A 56 9.78 -6.58 0.67
N VAL A 57 10.34 -7.62 0.05
CA VAL A 57 9.61 -8.81 -0.37
C VAL A 57 10.17 -9.99 0.41
N GLN A 58 9.28 -10.73 1.06
CA GLN A 58 9.62 -11.96 1.77
C GLN A 58 8.94 -13.14 1.08
N LEU A 59 9.75 -14.11 0.69
CA LEU A 59 9.32 -15.37 0.09
C LEU A 59 9.33 -16.44 1.18
N GLU A 60 8.21 -17.15 1.33
CA GLU A 60 8.08 -18.31 2.22
C GLU A 60 7.67 -19.53 1.37
N PRO A 61 8.66 -20.20 0.74
CA PRO A 61 8.42 -21.25 -0.23
C PRO A 61 7.65 -22.44 0.33
N ASP A 62 7.96 -22.85 1.57
CA ASP A 62 7.32 -23.97 2.26
C ASP A 62 5.80 -23.80 2.38
N SER A 63 5.33 -22.56 2.51
CA SER A 63 3.90 -22.23 2.62
C SER A 63 3.33 -21.57 1.36
N ARG A 64 4.12 -21.51 0.27
CA ARG A 64 3.80 -20.79 -0.98
C ARG A 64 3.28 -19.38 -0.76
N ARG A 65 3.92 -18.67 0.15
CA ARG A 65 3.45 -17.35 0.60
C ARG A 65 4.45 -16.27 0.21
N VAL A 66 3.91 -15.15 -0.23
CA VAL A 66 4.67 -13.93 -0.54
C VAL A 66 4.14 -12.83 0.36
N ARG A 67 5.03 -12.17 1.10
CA ARG A 67 4.71 -10.97 1.89
C ARG A 67 5.39 -9.77 1.26
N LEU A 68 4.63 -8.70 1.09
CA LEU A 68 5.09 -7.42 0.61
C LEU A 68 5.00 -6.44 1.77
N THR A 69 6.12 -5.82 2.13
CA THR A 69 6.17 -4.73 3.11
C THR A 69 6.47 -3.43 2.39
N ALA A 70 5.64 -2.44 2.65
CA ALA A 70 5.76 -1.14 2.02
C ALA A 70 5.71 -0.05 3.08
N ARG A 71 6.38 1.06 2.80
CA ARG A 71 6.58 2.15 3.74
C ARG A 71 6.19 3.48 3.11
N VAL A 72 5.58 4.31 3.95
CA VAL A 72 5.39 5.73 3.69
C VAL A 72 6.21 6.50 4.72
N SER A 73 6.99 7.47 4.27
CA SER A 73 7.65 8.43 5.14
C SER A 73 7.04 9.80 4.88
N HIS A 74 6.68 10.50 5.94
CA HIS A 74 6.08 11.83 5.84
C HIS A 74 6.57 12.72 6.97
N GLU A 75 7.13 13.87 6.61
CA GLU A 75 7.63 14.85 7.56
C GLU A 75 6.49 15.74 8.08
N THR A 76 6.48 15.99 9.38
CA THR A 76 5.57 16.96 9.99
C THR A 76 6.38 18.13 10.51
N VAL A 77 5.97 19.35 10.14
CA VAL A 77 6.69 20.57 10.52
C VAL A 77 6.01 21.20 11.72
N ARG A 78 6.78 21.60 12.73
CA ARG A 78 6.25 22.30 13.91
C ARG A 78 5.51 23.58 13.48
N GLY A 79 4.30 23.79 13.99
CA GLY A 79 3.46 24.95 13.63
C GLY A 79 2.68 24.80 12.32
N SER A 80 2.88 23.70 11.58
CA SER A 80 2.01 23.35 10.44
C SER A 80 0.71 22.69 10.90
N ALA A 81 -0.24 22.52 9.98
CA ALA A 81 -1.50 21.82 10.25
C ALA A 81 -1.22 20.44 10.87
N ARG A 82 -2.01 20.04 11.87
CA ARG A 82 -1.78 18.77 12.58
C ARG A 82 -2.33 17.62 11.75
N LEU A 83 -1.52 16.58 11.54
CA LEU A 83 -1.98 15.30 10.98
C LEU A 83 -2.92 14.65 12.00
N ARG A 84 -4.11 14.25 11.55
CA ARG A 84 -5.20 13.69 12.37
C ARG A 84 -5.45 12.23 12.11
N GLU A 85 -5.44 11.84 10.84
CA GLU A 85 -5.85 10.52 10.41
C GLU A 85 -5.04 10.11 9.18
N ILE A 86 -4.73 8.82 9.08
CA ILE A 86 -4.14 8.22 7.89
C ILE A 86 -5.14 7.19 7.38
N VAL A 87 -5.54 7.33 6.11
CA VAL A 87 -6.48 6.43 5.46
C VAL A 87 -5.80 5.72 4.30
N LEU A 88 -5.96 4.40 4.26
CA LEU A 88 -5.39 3.52 3.24
C LEU A 88 -6.49 3.01 2.30
N GLY A 89 -6.19 2.96 1.01
CA GLY A 89 -7.05 2.36 -0.01
C GLY A 89 -7.80 3.36 -0.88
N HIS A 90 -8.49 2.85 -1.88
CA HIS A 90 -9.24 3.67 -2.83
C HIS A 90 -10.48 4.26 -2.16
N MET A 91 -10.43 5.57 -1.89
CA MET A 91 -11.56 6.33 -1.36
C MET A 91 -12.48 6.82 -2.47
N ARG A 92 -13.79 6.81 -2.21
CA ARG A 92 -14.78 7.42 -3.09
C ARG A 92 -14.55 8.94 -3.17
N GLU A 93 -14.83 9.53 -4.32
CA GLU A 93 -14.66 10.97 -4.53
C GLU A 93 -15.49 11.82 -3.57
N ALA A 94 -16.72 11.38 -3.26
CA ALA A 94 -17.59 12.06 -2.31
C ALA A 94 -16.99 12.11 -0.89
N TRP A 95 -16.31 11.05 -0.46
CA TRP A 95 -15.58 11.03 0.81
C TRP A 95 -14.42 12.02 0.78
N THR A 96 -13.64 12.00 -0.29
CA THR A 96 -12.50 12.91 -0.46
C THR A 96 -12.96 14.37 -0.45
N ARG A 97 -14.02 14.72 -1.19
CA ARG A 97 -14.59 16.08 -1.20
C ARG A 97 -15.11 16.51 0.17
N ALA A 98 -15.79 15.63 0.90
CA ALA A 98 -16.29 15.94 2.24
C ALA A 98 -15.12 16.26 3.18
N ARG A 99 -14.07 15.44 3.19
CA ARG A 99 -12.88 15.65 4.03
C ARG A 99 -12.09 16.91 3.65
N HIS A 100 -11.94 17.22 2.36
CA HIS A 100 -11.31 18.48 1.92
C HIS A 100 -12.09 19.72 2.37
N GLY A 101 -13.43 19.67 2.32
CA GLY A 101 -14.29 20.79 2.72
C GLY A 101 -14.59 20.87 4.22
N GLY A 102 -13.98 20.01 5.06
CA GLY A 102 -14.30 19.94 6.50
C GLY A 102 -15.72 19.49 6.80
N LYS A 103 -16.39 18.82 5.85
CA LYS A 103 -17.77 18.36 5.96
C LYS A 103 -17.82 16.92 6.48
N MET A 104 -18.90 16.61 7.18
CA MET A 104 -19.22 15.23 7.54
C MET A 104 -19.50 14.42 6.26
N TYR A 105 -18.84 13.27 6.12
CA TYR A 105 -19.18 12.30 5.09
C TYR A 105 -20.34 11.43 5.55
N ILE A 106 -21.43 11.40 4.78
CA ILE A 106 -22.57 10.52 5.05
C ILE A 106 -22.38 9.22 4.28
N ASP A 107 -22.13 8.14 5.02
CA ASP A 107 -21.96 6.81 4.46
C ASP A 107 -23.27 6.04 4.41
N ARG A 108 -23.94 6.06 3.25
CA ARG A 108 -25.18 5.29 3.03
C ARG A 108 -24.93 3.80 2.77
N ARG A 109 -23.68 3.38 2.56
CA ARG A 109 -23.34 2.01 2.15
C ARG A 109 -22.56 1.23 3.21
N ASN A 110 -22.28 1.86 4.36
CA ASN A 110 -21.47 1.31 5.43
C ASN A 110 -20.09 0.79 4.95
N THR A 111 -19.50 1.45 3.96
CA THR A 111 -18.15 1.12 3.43
C THR A 111 -17.05 2.00 4.01
N ARG A 112 -17.39 2.91 4.93
CA ARG A 112 -16.54 3.96 5.48
C ARG A 112 -15.93 4.89 4.42
N GLY A 113 -16.54 4.93 3.23
CA GLY A 113 -16.04 5.67 2.07
C GLY A 113 -15.06 4.88 1.19
N ILE A 114 -14.77 3.61 1.51
CA ILE A 114 -13.98 2.72 0.65
C ILE A 114 -14.74 2.44 -0.65
N ASP A 115 -14.02 2.52 -1.76
CA ASP A 115 -14.43 2.04 -3.07
C ASP A 115 -14.07 0.56 -3.22
N LEU A 116 -15.01 -0.31 -2.86
CA LEU A 116 -14.84 -1.77 -2.92
C LEU A 116 -14.68 -2.30 -4.35
N SER A 117 -14.97 -1.49 -5.38
CA SER A 117 -14.78 -1.90 -6.78
C SER A 117 -13.32 -1.86 -7.22
N ARG A 118 -12.43 -1.24 -6.41
CA ARG A 118 -11.02 -1.06 -6.73
C ARG A 118 -10.16 -1.83 -5.72
N PRO A 119 -9.56 -2.97 -6.09
CA PRO A 119 -8.66 -3.69 -5.22
C PRO A 119 -7.37 -2.90 -5.02
N THR A 120 -6.75 -3.03 -3.85
CA THR A 120 -5.52 -2.30 -3.51
C THR A 120 -4.24 -3.01 -3.95
N TYR A 121 -4.36 -4.08 -4.72
CA TYR A 121 -3.27 -4.79 -5.36
C TYR A 121 -3.77 -5.51 -6.62
N ARG A 122 -2.84 -5.84 -7.51
CA ARG A 122 -3.10 -6.60 -8.74
C ARG A 122 -2.05 -7.71 -8.88
N VAL A 123 -2.46 -8.88 -9.38
CA VAL A 123 -1.61 -10.06 -9.61
C VAL A 123 -1.51 -10.38 -11.09
#